data_AF-B6WS39-F1
#
_entry.id   AF-B6WS39-F1
#
_cell.length_a   1.000
_cell.length_b   1.000
_cell.length_c   1.000
_cell.angle_alpha   90.00
_cell.angle_beta   90.00
_cell.angle_gamma   90.00
#
_symmetry.space_group_name_H-M   'P 1'
#
loop_
_entity.id
_entity.type
_entity.pdbx_description
1 polymer ?
#
loop_
_entity_poly.entity_id
_entity_poly.type
_entity_poly.pdbx_seq_one_letter_code
_entity_poly.pdbx_strand_id
1 'polypeptide(L)'
;MPDDDLLRLARQSAETDLPFLLRAKEEAKKRMKDNPTPENVGGFRRAREELEGELARRQGQTSIRVYKTQLDAVAYLKDAGYKCSKSQFNRDVKARKVPRTPEGWFDETALLGYANANLTPAGQVADRQLADATTSRLSADAQLKRYQAERARLKLEKEQGLLMPRAEHERDLGARALFFRNEVRNFIHLHGATLIHLVGGDEGRLRELVQWWMETTEIWMDAWSGEREFVVNEEDDGADADAPGEEDA
;
A
#
# COMPACT_ATOMS: atom_id res chain seq x y z
N MET A 1 52.83 48.51 4.15
CA MET A 1 51.94 47.39 4.53
C MET A 1 52.78 46.25 5.16
N PRO A 2 53.26 46.38 6.40
CA PRO A 2 53.95 45.29 7.12
C PRO A 2 53.00 44.35 7.88
N ASP A 3 51.76 44.80 8.13
CA ASP A 3 50.82 44.11 9.03
C ASP A 3 50.15 42.87 8.41
N ASP A 4 49.94 42.85 7.10
CA ASP A 4 49.33 41.70 6.40
C ASP A 4 50.25 40.48 6.37
N ASP A 5 51.58 40.69 6.33
CA ASP A 5 52.54 39.59 6.31
C ASP A 5 52.70 38.97 7.70
N LEU A 6 52.58 39.76 8.77
CA LEU A 6 52.51 39.28 10.16
C LEU A 6 51.24 38.49 10.43
N LEU A 7 50.09 38.94 9.92
CA LEU A 7 48.83 38.20 10.04
C LEU A 7 48.86 36.88 9.27
N ARG A 8 49.55 36.83 8.13
CA ARG A 8 49.74 35.60 7.34
C ARG A 8 50.66 34.60 8.05
N LEU A 9 51.78 35.06 8.59
CA LEU A 9 52.70 34.23 9.38
C LEU A 9 52.04 33.71 10.67
N ALA A 10 51.23 34.52 11.34
CA ALA A 10 50.47 34.11 12.51
C ALA A 10 49.45 33.00 12.19
N ARG A 11 48.78 33.07 11.03
CA ARG A 11 47.85 32.01 10.57
C ARG A 11 48.59 30.72 10.23
N GLN A 12 49.73 30.81 9.56
CA GLN A 12 50.55 29.66 9.19
C GLN A 12 51.18 28.99 10.42
N SER A 13 51.56 29.76 11.44
CA SER A 13 51.94 29.25 12.76
C SER A 13 50.76 28.55 13.42
N ALA A 14 49.60 29.20 13.50
CA ALA A 14 48.41 28.64 14.13
C ALA A 14 47.99 27.31 13.51
N GLU A 15 48.13 27.09 12.19
CA GLU A 15 47.86 25.81 11.53
C GLU A 15 48.79 24.68 11.98
N THR A 16 50.07 25.00 12.21
CA THR A 16 51.15 24.03 12.56
C THR A 16 51.32 23.81 14.07
N ASP A 17 50.73 24.67 14.90
CA ASP A 17 50.81 24.59 16.36
C ASP A 17 50.13 23.32 16.94
N LEU A 18 49.00 22.87 16.37
CA LEU A 18 48.30 21.67 16.88
C LEU A 18 49.10 20.37 16.70
N PRO A 19 49.67 20.06 15.51
CA PRO A 19 50.61 18.95 15.36
C PRO A 19 51.81 19.01 16.32
N PHE A 20 52.30 20.21 16.61
CA PHE A 20 53.41 20.41 17.55
C PHE A 20 53.00 20.11 19.00
N LEU A 21 51.86 20.63 19.45
CA LEU A 21 51.32 20.38 20.80
C LEU A 21 50.96 18.90 21.02
N LEU A 22 50.47 18.21 20.01
CA LEU A 22 50.21 16.77 20.06
C LEU A 22 51.50 15.96 20.26
N ARG A 23 52.56 16.31 19.52
CA ARG A 23 53.88 15.68 19.68
C ARG A 23 54.49 15.98 21.04
N ALA A 24 54.40 17.24 21.51
CA ALA A 24 54.88 17.65 22.82
C ALA A 24 54.18 16.91 23.97
N LYS A 25 52.86 16.69 23.86
CA LYS A 25 52.08 15.91 24.83
C LYS A 25 52.50 14.44 24.84
N GLU A 26 52.70 13.82 23.69
CA GLU A 26 53.13 12.41 23.60
C GLU A 26 54.55 12.20 24.16
N GLU A 27 55.48 13.13 23.91
CA GLU A 27 56.81 13.09 24.51
C GLU A 27 56.76 13.28 26.04
N ALA A 28 55.96 14.23 26.53
CA ALA A 28 55.78 14.45 27.96
C ALA A 28 55.14 13.23 28.65
N LYS A 29 54.19 12.57 27.98
CA LYS A 29 53.57 11.32 28.44
C LYS A 29 54.58 10.18 28.53
N LYS A 30 55.48 10.07 27.54
CA LYS A 30 56.55 9.07 27.53
C LYS A 30 57.53 9.29 28.69
N ARG A 31 57.99 10.54 28.90
CA ARG A 31 58.88 10.90 30.02
C ARG A 31 58.23 10.66 31.39
N MET A 32 56.94 10.94 31.53
CA MET A 32 56.18 10.63 32.74
C MET A 32 56.10 9.12 33.00
N LYS A 33 55.92 8.31 31.94
CA LYS A 33 55.85 6.85 32.05
C LYS A 33 57.21 6.22 32.40
N ASP A 34 58.29 6.75 31.83
CA ASP A 34 59.65 6.22 32.02
C ASP A 34 60.24 6.65 33.38
N ASN A 35 59.93 7.85 33.87
CA ASN A 35 60.35 8.32 35.20
C ASN A 35 59.29 9.24 35.86
N PRO A 36 58.43 8.72 36.75
CA PRO A 36 57.31 9.44 37.37
C PRO A 36 57.75 10.45 38.46
N THR A 37 58.56 11.45 38.12
CA THR A 37 58.91 12.54 39.03
C THR A 37 57.83 13.63 39.05
N PRO A 38 57.72 14.42 40.15
CA PRO A 38 56.78 15.55 40.23
C PRO A 38 56.93 16.56 39.08
N GLU A 39 58.16 16.75 38.60
CA GLU A 39 58.47 17.63 37.47
C GLU A 39 57.92 17.09 36.14
N ASN A 40 58.10 15.79 35.86
CA ASN A 40 57.60 15.16 34.64
C ASN A 40 56.07 15.09 34.60
N VAL A 41 55.43 14.85 35.75
CA VAL A 41 53.98 14.92 35.90
C VAL A 41 53.47 16.36 35.70
N GLY A 42 54.21 17.36 36.17
CA GLY A 42 53.90 18.78 35.95
C GLY A 42 54.08 19.21 34.49
N GLY A 43 55.08 18.68 33.79
CA GLY A 43 55.31 18.91 32.36
C GLY A 43 54.19 18.33 31.50
N PHE A 44 53.72 17.11 31.78
CA PHE A 44 52.59 16.50 31.08
C PHE A 44 51.28 17.27 31.31
N ARG A 45 51.02 17.76 32.53
CA ARG A 45 49.82 18.56 32.81
C ARG A 45 49.78 19.87 32.02
N ARG A 46 50.89 20.60 31.96
CA ARG A 46 51.01 21.85 31.18
C ARG A 46 50.80 21.63 29.68
N ALA A 47 51.48 20.63 29.10
CA ALA A 47 51.30 20.28 27.69
C ALA A 47 49.87 19.82 27.37
N ARG A 48 49.16 19.20 28.33
CA ARG A 48 47.76 18.83 28.18
C ARG A 48 46.83 20.05 28.21
N GLU A 49 47.06 20.96 29.16
CA GLU A 49 46.27 22.18 29.34
C GLU A 49 46.42 23.14 28.14
N GLU A 50 47.63 23.29 27.59
CA GLU A 50 47.88 24.07 26.38
C GLU A 50 47.20 23.47 25.13
N LEU A 51 47.23 22.13 24.98
CA LEU A 51 46.52 21.44 23.91
C LEU A 51 44.99 21.58 24.05
N GLU A 52 44.46 21.45 25.26
CA GLU A 52 43.03 21.62 25.55
C GLU A 52 42.59 23.07 25.29
N GLY A 53 43.41 24.06 25.66
CA GLY A 53 43.17 25.48 25.37
C GLY A 53 43.16 25.80 23.86
N GLU A 54 44.09 25.22 23.09
CA GLU A 54 44.16 25.44 21.65
C GLU A 54 43.03 24.71 20.89
N LEU A 55 42.65 23.52 21.34
CA LEU A 55 41.45 22.82 20.84
C LEU A 55 40.17 23.62 21.13
N ALA A 56 40.04 24.21 22.33
CA ALA A 56 38.91 25.07 22.67
C ALA A 56 38.88 26.36 21.85
N ARG A 57 40.03 27.00 21.58
CA ARG A 57 40.13 28.16 20.69
C ARG A 57 39.74 27.83 19.26
N ARG A 58 40.20 26.70 18.72
CA ARG A 58 39.84 26.24 17.36
C ARG A 58 38.36 25.89 17.25
N GLN A 59 37.77 25.28 18.29
CA GLN A 59 36.32 25.07 18.36
C GLN A 59 35.54 26.40 18.38
N GLY A 60 36.05 27.43 19.09
CA GLY A 60 35.50 28.78 19.09
C GLY A 60 35.73 29.59 17.80
N GLN A 61 36.68 29.19 16.95
CA GLN A 61 37.01 29.83 15.67
C GLN A 61 36.32 29.19 14.45
N THR A 62 35.48 28.18 14.64
CA THR A 62 34.61 27.68 13.58
C THR A 62 33.65 28.81 13.20
N SER A 63 33.95 29.53 12.11
CA SER A 63 33.10 30.59 11.58
C SER A 63 31.70 30.01 11.40
N ILE A 64 30.74 30.44 12.23
CA ILE A 64 29.35 30.00 12.16
C ILE A 64 28.85 30.40 10.77
N ARG A 65 28.71 29.42 9.86
CA ARG A 65 28.08 29.68 8.56
C ARG A 65 26.61 29.94 8.81
N VAL A 66 26.21 31.14 8.45
CA VAL A 66 24.84 31.65 8.56
C VAL A 66 24.21 31.70 7.18
N TYR A 67 23.00 31.15 7.07
CA TYR A 67 22.21 31.15 5.85
C TYR A 67 21.08 32.17 6.00
N LYS A 68 21.08 33.18 5.11
CA LYS A 68 20.17 34.33 5.21
C LYS A 68 18.76 34.00 4.69
N THR A 69 18.66 33.07 3.74
CA THR A 69 17.38 32.70 3.14
C THR A 69 17.02 31.25 3.43
N GLN A 70 15.71 30.97 3.45
CA GLN A 70 15.21 29.60 3.53
C GLN A 70 15.64 28.76 2.32
N LEU A 71 15.89 29.40 1.17
CA LEU A 71 16.31 28.70 -0.04
C LEU A 71 17.74 28.16 0.15
N ASP A 72 18.64 28.98 0.70
CA ASP A 72 20.03 28.60 0.95
C ASP A 72 20.12 27.53 2.04
N ALA A 73 19.30 27.64 3.09
CA ALA A 73 19.18 26.61 4.12
C ALA A 73 18.71 25.26 3.55
N VAL A 74 17.72 25.27 2.65
CA VAL A 74 17.23 24.04 1.99
C VAL A 74 18.28 23.47 1.04
N ALA A 75 19.03 24.31 0.32
CA ALA A 75 20.11 23.87 -0.55
C ALA A 75 21.21 23.19 0.26
N TYR A 76 21.66 23.81 1.36
CA TYR A 76 22.63 23.21 2.28
C TYR A 76 22.17 21.86 2.84
N LEU A 77 20.91 21.76 3.30
CA LEU A 77 20.37 20.51 3.82
C LEU A 77 20.34 19.38 2.77
N LYS A 78 20.12 19.71 1.50
CA LYS A 78 20.18 18.74 0.41
C LYS A 78 21.61 18.30 0.12
N ASP A 79 22.55 19.25 0.07
CA ASP A 79 23.97 18.95 -0.14
C ASP A 79 24.56 18.14 1.02
N ALA A 80 24.07 18.36 2.24
CA ALA A 80 24.38 17.57 3.42
C ALA A 80 23.73 16.17 3.43
N GLY A 81 22.99 15.79 2.38
CA GLY A 81 22.44 14.46 2.17
C GLY A 81 21.05 14.21 2.77
N TYR A 82 20.29 15.26 3.12
CA TYR A 82 18.92 15.13 3.63
C TYR A 82 17.88 15.42 2.56
N LYS A 83 16.77 14.67 2.59
CA LYS A 83 15.62 14.96 1.71
C LYS A 83 14.75 16.05 2.34
N CYS A 84 14.87 17.27 1.83
CA CYS A 84 14.05 18.41 2.27
C CYS A 84 13.43 19.15 1.08
N SER A 85 12.12 19.46 1.15
CA SER A 85 11.43 20.29 0.15
C SER A 85 11.21 21.72 0.69
N LYS A 86 11.14 22.71 -0.21
CA LYS A 86 10.91 24.13 0.16
C LYS A 86 9.59 24.32 0.93
N SER A 87 8.54 23.61 0.53
CA SER A 87 7.22 23.67 1.20
C SER A 87 7.26 23.08 2.61
N GLN A 88 7.92 21.93 2.79
CA GLN A 88 8.12 21.29 4.09
C GLN A 88 8.93 22.19 5.03
N PHE A 89 10.06 22.70 4.55
CA PHE A 89 10.92 23.57 5.35
C PHE A 89 10.18 24.84 5.78
N ASN A 90 9.44 25.50 4.86
CA ASN A 90 8.64 26.68 5.20
C ASN A 90 7.58 26.37 6.29
N ARG A 91 6.89 25.24 6.18
CA ARG A 91 5.93 24.78 7.19
C ARG A 91 6.59 24.56 8.55
N ASP A 92 7.75 23.92 8.58
CA ASP A 92 8.47 23.63 9.83
C ASP A 92 9.08 24.91 10.45
N VAL A 93 9.50 25.86 9.62
CA VAL A 93 9.94 27.20 10.02
C VAL A 93 8.79 28.01 10.62
N LYS A 94 7.56 27.92 10.06
CA LYS A 94 6.33 28.50 10.63
C LYS A 94 5.93 27.83 11.94
N ALA A 95 6.13 26.51 12.03
CA ALA A 95 5.89 25.72 13.24
C ALA A 95 7.00 25.89 14.31
N ARG A 96 7.98 26.79 14.10
CA ARG A 96 9.09 27.09 15.02
C ARG A 96 9.96 25.88 15.36
N LYS A 97 10.06 24.90 14.45
CA LYS A 97 10.94 23.72 14.63
C LYS A 97 12.40 23.98 14.27
N VAL A 98 12.67 25.09 13.57
CA VAL A 98 14.02 25.49 13.16
C VAL A 98 14.40 26.73 13.97
N PRO A 99 15.41 26.64 14.86
CA PRO A 99 15.95 27.80 15.57
C PRO A 99 16.49 28.84 14.59
N ARG A 100 16.37 30.11 14.94
CA ARG A 100 16.90 31.24 14.16
C ARG A 100 17.72 32.15 15.07
N THR A 101 18.72 32.81 14.50
CA THR A 101 19.49 33.84 15.20
C THR A 101 18.63 35.06 15.53
N PRO A 102 19.08 35.97 16.41
CA PRO A 102 18.40 37.25 16.66
C PRO A 102 18.14 38.08 15.40
N GLU A 103 19.01 37.97 14.38
CA GLU A 103 18.87 38.62 13.07
C GLU A 103 17.91 37.87 12.12
N GLY A 104 17.40 36.72 12.54
CA GLY A 104 16.47 35.89 11.76
C GLY A 104 17.13 34.94 10.76
N TRP A 105 18.44 34.71 10.87
CA TRP A 105 19.19 33.80 9.99
C TRP A 105 19.20 32.37 10.52
N PHE A 106 19.63 31.44 9.67
CA PHE A 106 19.73 30.02 10.01
C PHE A 106 21.19 29.63 10.21
N ASP A 107 21.52 29.18 11.40
CA ASP A 107 22.86 28.67 11.71
C ASP A 107 23.04 27.25 11.18
N GLU A 108 24.24 26.94 10.69
CA GLU A 108 24.61 25.59 10.25
C GLU A 108 24.33 24.51 11.32
N THR A 109 24.72 24.76 12.56
CA THR A 109 24.49 23.85 13.69
C THR A 109 23.00 23.66 14.00
N ALA A 110 22.20 24.73 13.91
CA ALA A 110 20.76 24.67 14.09
C ALA A 110 20.07 23.90 12.96
N LEU A 111 20.54 24.06 11.71
CA LEU A 111 20.02 23.33 10.55
C LEU A 111 20.33 21.84 10.63
N LEU A 112 21.56 21.46 11.00
CA LEU A 112 21.94 20.06 11.20
C LEU A 112 21.16 19.42 12.38
N GLY A 113 20.96 20.16 13.48
CA GLY A 113 20.13 19.73 14.60
C GLY A 113 18.67 19.47 14.18
N TYR A 114 18.09 20.38 13.39
CA TYR A 114 16.76 20.18 12.79
C TYR A 114 16.73 18.96 11.87
N ALA A 115 17.76 18.79 11.02
CA ALA A 115 17.83 17.71 10.05
C ALA A 115 17.84 16.33 10.73
N ASN A 116 18.69 16.16 11.75
CA ASN A 116 18.75 14.92 12.52
C ASN A 116 17.44 14.58 13.23
N ALA A 117 16.70 15.59 13.70
CA ALA A 117 15.46 15.39 14.44
C ALA A 117 14.22 15.20 13.55
N ASN A 118 14.20 15.81 12.35
CA ASN A 118 12.97 15.95 11.56
C ASN A 118 13.08 15.51 10.09
N LEU A 119 14.29 15.28 9.58
CA LEU A 119 14.51 14.88 8.18
C LEU A 119 15.04 13.45 8.10
N THR A 120 14.69 12.78 7.01
CA THR A 120 15.22 11.44 6.71
C THR A 120 16.46 11.59 5.83
N PRO A 121 17.56 10.88 6.14
CA PRO A 121 18.72 10.81 5.25
C PRO A 121 18.32 10.27 3.87
N ALA A 122 18.87 10.83 2.80
CA ALA A 122 18.49 10.49 1.43
C ALA A 122 18.68 8.99 1.11
N GLY A 123 19.74 8.35 1.64
CA GLY A 123 20.00 6.92 1.48
C GLY A 123 18.88 6.04 2.04
N GLN A 124 18.38 6.34 3.25
CA GLN A 124 17.28 5.58 3.86
C GLN A 124 15.97 5.69 3.07
N VAL A 125 15.76 6.81 2.37
CA VAL A 125 14.58 6.96 1.50
C VAL A 125 14.69 6.08 0.26
N ALA A 126 15.88 5.99 -0.34
CA ALA A 126 16.14 5.12 -1.48
C ALA A 126 15.96 3.64 -1.10
N ASP A 127 16.51 3.21 0.04
CA ASP A 127 16.35 1.84 0.55
C ASP A 127 14.88 1.48 0.82
N ARG A 128 14.11 2.40 1.42
CA ARG A 128 12.67 2.22 1.62
C ARG A 128 11.92 2.11 0.30
N GLN A 129 12.23 2.96 -0.69
CA GLN A 129 11.60 2.89 -2.00
C GLN A 129 11.88 1.55 -2.72
N LEU A 130 13.10 1.04 -2.62
CA LEU A 130 13.46 -0.28 -3.15
C LEU A 130 12.73 -1.42 -2.42
N ALA A 131 12.63 -1.33 -1.09
CA ALA A 131 11.87 -2.30 -0.28
C ALA A 131 10.38 -2.28 -0.60
N ASP A 132 9.78 -1.10 -0.76
CA ASP A 132 8.37 -0.91 -1.13
C ASP A 132 8.08 -1.43 -2.54
N ALA A 133 8.98 -1.18 -3.50
CA ALA A 133 8.87 -1.70 -4.86
C ALA A 133 8.97 -3.24 -4.88
N THR A 134 9.89 -3.81 -4.08
CA THR A 134 10.06 -5.26 -3.95
C THR A 134 8.82 -5.91 -3.31
N THR A 135 8.28 -5.29 -2.26
CA THR A 135 7.07 -5.76 -1.56
C THR A 135 5.86 -5.70 -2.50
N SER A 136 5.72 -4.61 -3.26
CA SER A 136 4.64 -4.43 -4.23
C SER A 136 4.72 -5.44 -5.38
N ARG A 137 5.93 -5.77 -5.86
CA ARG A 137 6.12 -6.83 -6.86
C ARG A 137 5.75 -8.20 -6.30
N LEU A 138 6.21 -8.52 -5.09
CA LEU A 138 5.92 -9.80 -4.45
C LEU A 138 4.42 -9.99 -4.20
N SER A 139 3.71 -8.92 -3.81
CA SER A 139 2.26 -8.98 -3.60
C SER A 139 1.49 -9.15 -4.92
N ALA A 140 1.90 -8.47 -5.99
CA ALA A 140 1.33 -8.64 -7.33
C ALA A 140 1.55 -10.08 -7.86
N ASP A 141 2.77 -10.62 -7.70
CA ASP A 141 3.08 -12.00 -8.07
C ASP A 141 2.24 -13.01 -7.27
N ALA A 142 2.02 -12.76 -5.98
CA ALA A 142 1.17 -13.58 -5.13
C ALA A 142 -0.30 -13.55 -5.58
N GLN A 143 -0.83 -12.38 -5.96
CA GLN A 143 -2.19 -12.27 -6.49
C GLN A 143 -2.34 -13.03 -7.81
N LEU A 144 -1.38 -12.90 -8.72
CA LEU A 144 -1.40 -13.61 -9.99
C LEU A 144 -1.37 -15.14 -9.79
N LYS A 145 -0.56 -15.64 -8.85
CA LYS A 145 -0.56 -17.06 -8.48
C LYS A 145 -1.90 -17.53 -7.90
N ARG A 146 -2.58 -16.70 -7.10
CA ARG A 146 -3.93 -17.02 -6.58
C ARG A 146 -4.95 -17.15 -7.70
N TYR A 147 -5.01 -16.18 -8.61
CA TYR A 147 -5.91 -16.24 -9.76
C TYR A 147 -5.63 -17.45 -10.67
N GLN A 148 -4.35 -17.78 -10.86
CA GLN A 148 -3.97 -18.99 -11.61
C GLN A 148 -4.43 -20.27 -10.91
N ALA A 149 -4.29 -20.34 -9.58
CA ALA A 149 -4.75 -21.48 -8.80
C ALA A 149 -6.28 -21.64 -8.86
N GLU A 150 -7.04 -20.56 -8.72
CA GLU A 150 -8.50 -20.58 -8.86
C GLU A 150 -8.93 -21.00 -10.26
N ARG A 151 -8.28 -20.47 -11.29
CA ARG A 151 -8.57 -20.87 -12.68
C ARG A 151 -8.25 -22.34 -12.93
N ALA A 152 -7.15 -22.85 -12.39
CA ALA A 152 -6.78 -24.26 -12.49
C ALA A 152 -7.80 -25.15 -11.76
N ARG A 153 -8.27 -24.71 -10.59
CA ARG A 153 -9.34 -25.40 -9.85
C ARG A 153 -10.64 -25.44 -10.62
N LEU A 154 -11.12 -24.31 -11.14
CA LEU A 154 -12.35 -24.26 -11.95
C LEU A 154 -12.23 -25.12 -13.22
N LYS A 155 -11.05 -25.17 -13.84
CA LYS A 155 -10.79 -26.04 -14.98
C LYS A 155 -10.89 -27.52 -14.58
N LEU A 156 -10.32 -27.90 -13.44
CA LEU A 156 -10.41 -29.26 -12.91
C LEU A 156 -11.86 -29.63 -12.60
N GLU A 157 -12.62 -28.75 -11.93
CA GLU A 157 -14.03 -28.97 -11.63
C GLU A 157 -14.87 -29.13 -12.91
N LYS A 158 -14.55 -28.35 -13.95
CA LYS A 158 -15.16 -28.53 -15.28
C LYS A 158 -14.81 -29.87 -15.91
N GLU A 159 -13.53 -30.28 -15.88
CA GLU A 159 -13.07 -31.57 -16.43
C GLU A 159 -13.66 -32.77 -15.67
N GLN A 160 -13.94 -32.61 -14.37
CA GLN A 160 -14.60 -33.60 -13.52
C GLN A 160 -16.13 -33.63 -13.69
N GLY A 161 -16.71 -32.75 -14.53
CA GLY A 161 -18.15 -32.69 -14.75
C GLY A 161 -18.95 -32.08 -13.59
N LEU A 162 -18.30 -31.40 -12.65
CA LEU A 162 -18.95 -30.76 -11.51
C LEU A 162 -19.61 -29.41 -11.86
N LEU A 163 -19.33 -28.89 -13.06
CA LEU A 163 -19.81 -27.59 -13.51
C LEU A 163 -20.65 -27.74 -14.79
N MET A 164 -21.85 -27.17 -14.76
CA MET A 164 -22.74 -27.05 -15.91
C MET A 164 -22.51 -25.70 -16.62
N PRO A 165 -22.45 -25.66 -17.97
CA PRO A 165 -22.49 -24.41 -18.71
C PRO A 165 -23.75 -23.61 -18.40
N ARG A 166 -23.61 -22.29 -18.19
CA ARG A 166 -24.77 -21.44 -17.87
C ARG A 166 -25.88 -21.51 -18.92
N ALA A 167 -25.55 -21.50 -20.20
CA ALA A 167 -26.55 -21.57 -21.28
C ALA A 167 -27.36 -22.89 -21.23
N GLU A 168 -26.71 -23.99 -20.89
CA GLU A 168 -27.35 -25.29 -20.73
C GLU A 168 -28.27 -25.28 -19.49
N HIS A 169 -27.80 -24.74 -18.37
CA HIS A 169 -28.61 -24.57 -17.17
C HIS A 169 -29.87 -23.72 -17.41
N GLU A 170 -29.74 -22.60 -18.13
CA GLU A 170 -30.86 -21.71 -18.45
C GLU A 170 -31.84 -22.39 -19.43
N ARG A 171 -31.35 -23.21 -20.38
CA ARG A 171 -32.20 -24.01 -21.28
C ARG A 171 -32.97 -25.08 -20.50
N ASP A 172 -32.33 -25.76 -19.55
CA ASP A 172 -32.98 -26.75 -18.68
C ASP A 172 -34.06 -26.10 -17.81
N LEU A 173 -33.76 -24.95 -17.18
CA LEU A 173 -34.76 -24.18 -16.43
C LEU A 173 -35.93 -23.72 -17.30
N GLY A 174 -35.65 -23.26 -18.52
CA GLY A 174 -36.68 -22.87 -19.49
C GLY A 174 -37.59 -24.03 -19.87
N ALA A 175 -37.02 -25.20 -20.15
CA ALA A 175 -37.78 -26.40 -20.48
C ALA A 175 -38.66 -26.87 -19.31
N ARG A 176 -38.13 -26.86 -18.07
CA ARG A 176 -38.89 -27.16 -16.85
C ARG A 176 -40.06 -26.18 -16.65
N ALA A 177 -39.85 -24.90 -16.93
CA ALA A 177 -40.90 -23.88 -16.82
C ALA A 177 -41.99 -24.07 -17.88
N LEU A 178 -41.63 -24.43 -19.12
CA LEU A 178 -42.59 -24.73 -20.19
C LEU A 178 -43.42 -25.97 -19.86
N PHE A 179 -42.80 -27.03 -19.35
CA PHE A 179 -43.49 -28.22 -18.87
C PHE A 179 -44.48 -27.88 -17.76
N PHE A 180 -44.05 -27.16 -16.72
CA PHE A 180 -44.91 -26.73 -15.63
C PHE A 180 -46.11 -25.91 -16.12
N ARG A 181 -45.87 -24.94 -17.03
CA ARG A 181 -46.93 -24.14 -17.64
C ARG A 181 -47.94 -24.99 -18.39
N ASN A 182 -47.48 -25.99 -19.13
CA ASN A 182 -48.35 -26.88 -19.90
C ASN A 182 -49.21 -27.77 -18.98
N GLU A 183 -48.63 -28.30 -17.91
CA GLU A 183 -49.38 -29.08 -16.91
C GLU A 183 -50.45 -28.22 -16.21
N VAL A 184 -50.11 -26.99 -15.77
CA VAL A 184 -51.09 -26.05 -15.18
C VAL A 184 -52.25 -25.80 -16.16
N ARG A 185 -51.94 -25.57 -17.44
CA ARG A 185 -52.95 -25.31 -18.48
C ARG A 185 -53.85 -26.53 -18.72
N ASN A 186 -53.28 -27.72 -18.77
CA ASN A 186 -54.00 -28.94 -19.07
C ASN A 186 -54.71 -29.54 -17.86
N PHE A 187 -54.40 -29.08 -16.65
CA PHE A 187 -54.95 -29.60 -15.40
C PHE A 187 -56.48 -29.71 -15.41
N ILE A 188 -57.18 -28.63 -15.77
CA ILE A 188 -58.65 -28.62 -15.80
C ILE A 188 -59.19 -29.51 -16.92
N HIS A 189 -58.49 -29.60 -18.05
CA HIS A 189 -58.89 -30.50 -19.14
C HIS A 189 -58.77 -31.98 -18.73
N LEU A 190 -57.76 -32.34 -17.95
CA LEU A 190 -57.51 -33.71 -17.49
C LEU A 190 -58.38 -34.10 -16.29
N HIS A 191 -58.48 -33.20 -15.31
CA HIS A 191 -59.10 -33.51 -14.02
C HIS A 191 -60.47 -32.87 -13.80
N GLY A 192 -60.95 -32.03 -14.72
CA GLY A 192 -62.20 -31.29 -14.57
C GLY A 192 -63.42 -32.18 -14.32
N ALA A 193 -63.54 -33.31 -15.04
CA ALA A 193 -64.63 -34.26 -14.82
C ALA A 193 -64.57 -34.92 -13.43
N THR A 194 -63.37 -35.31 -12.99
CA THR A 194 -63.13 -35.87 -11.65
C THR A 194 -63.48 -34.86 -10.57
N LEU A 195 -63.08 -33.59 -10.74
CA LEU A 195 -63.41 -32.50 -9.84
C LEU A 195 -64.92 -32.26 -9.74
N ILE A 196 -65.61 -32.23 -10.86
CA ILE A 196 -67.08 -32.06 -10.90
C ILE A 196 -67.77 -33.22 -10.19
N HIS A 197 -67.31 -34.46 -10.40
CA HIS A 197 -67.88 -35.63 -9.73
C HIS A 197 -67.56 -35.67 -8.22
N LEU A 198 -66.35 -35.24 -7.84
CA LEU A 198 -65.90 -35.17 -6.46
C LEU A 198 -66.63 -34.11 -5.65
N VAL A 199 -66.98 -32.97 -6.24
CA VAL A 199 -67.66 -31.90 -5.49
C VAL A 199 -69.17 -31.99 -5.65
N GLY A 200 -69.66 -32.35 -6.85
CA GLY A 200 -71.09 -32.39 -7.15
C GLY A 200 -71.82 -31.06 -6.95
N GLY A 201 -71.09 -29.95 -6.83
CA GLY A 201 -71.62 -28.64 -6.43
C GLY A 201 -71.91 -28.47 -4.94
N ASP A 202 -71.53 -29.43 -4.08
CA ASP A 202 -71.75 -29.39 -2.64
C ASP A 202 -70.56 -28.75 -1.90
N GLU A 203 -70.82 -27.64 -1.22
CA GLU A 203 -69.84 -26.91 -0.42
C GLU A 203 -69.32 -27.75 0.77
N GLY A 204 -70.12 -28.68 1.30
CA GLY A 204 -69.72 -29.59 2.37
C GLY A 204 -68.53 -30.49 2.02
N ARG A 205 -68.26 -30.67 0.73
CA ARG A 205 -67.18 -31.52 0.20
C ARG A 205 -65.86 -30.77 -0.04
N LEU A 206 -65.78 -29.50 0.35
CA LEU A 206 -64.55 -28.70 0.22
C LEU A 206 -63.33 -29.39 0.84
N ARG A 207 -63.49 -30.07 1.98
CA ARG A 207 -62.39 -30.80 2.63
C ARG A 207 -61.87 -31.95 1.77
N GLU A 208 -62.77 -32.72 1.16
CA GLU A 208 -62.42 -33.82 0.25
C GLU A 208 -61.73 -33.29 -1.02
N LEU A 209 -62.21 -32.17 -1.55
CA LEU A 209 -61.60 -31.47 -2.68
C LEU A 209 -60.16 -31.02 -2.36
N VAL A 210 -59.97 -30.36 -1.22
CA VAL A 210 -58.63 -29.86 -0.82
C VAL A 210 -57.67 -31.03 -0.60
N GLN A 211 -58.12 -32.12 0.02
CA GLN A 211 -57.29 -33.32 0.19
C GLN A 211 -56.88 -33.91 -1.16
N TRP A 212 -57.85 -34.14 -2.05
CA TRP A 212 -57.58 -34.67 -3.38
C TRP A 212 -56.67 -33.75 -4.21
N TRP A 213 -56.85 -32.43 -4.08
CA TRP A 213 -55.99 -31.43 -4.72
C TRP A 213 -54.55 -31.54 -4.25
N MET A 214 -54.31 -31.66 -2.95
CA MET A 214 -52.96 -31.81 -2.41
C MET A 214 -52.31 -33.11 -2.90
N GLU A 215 -53.02 -34.24 -2.82
CA GLU A 215 -52.53 -35.55 -3.27
C GLU A 215 -52.20 -35.54 -4.77
N THR A 216 -53.10 -34.99 -5.58
CA THR A 216 -52.86 -34.84 -7.02
C THR A 216 -51.71 -33.88 -7.28
N THR A 217 -51.54 -32.86 -6.42
CA THR A 217 -50.50 -31.85 -6.60
C THR A 217 -49.09 -32.37 -6.35
N GLU A 218 -48.95 -33.25 -5.36
CA GLU A 218 -47.69 -33.94 -5.08
C GLU A 218 -47.24 -34.78 -6.30
N ILE A 219 -48.17 -35.49 -6.96
CA ILE A 219 -47.82 -36.41 -8.07
C ILE A 219 -47.15 -35.70 -9.26
N TRP A 220 -47.68 -34.57 -9.71
CA TRP A 220 -47.08 -33.83 -10.82
C TRP A 220 -45.89 -32.95 -10.40
N MET A 221 -45.82 -32.52 -9.13
CA MET A 221 -44.62 -31.87 -8.58
C MET A 221 -43.44 -32.84 -8.43
N ASP A 222 -43.70 -34.09 -8.04
CA ASP A 222 -42.72 -35.17 -8.07
C ASP A 222 -42.24 -35.43 -9.51
N ALA A 223 -43.16 -35.43 -10.47
CA ALA A 223 -42.81 -35.55 -11.89
C ALA A 223 -42.00 -34.35 -12.42
N TRP A 224 -42.23 -33.14 -11.90
CA TRP A 224 -41.47 -31.92 -12.23
C TRP A 224 -40.07 -31.90 -11.59
N SER A 225 -39.92 -32.48 -10.40
CA SER A 225 -38.66 -32.49 -9.65
C SER A 225 -37.69 -33.61 -10.06
N GLY A 226 -38.17 -34.63 -10.77
CA GLY A 226 -37.33 -35.74 -11.25
C GLY A 226 -36.26 -35.33 -12.27
N GLU A 227 -35.16 -36.08 -12.32
CA GLU A 227 -34.14 -35.95 -13.36
C GLU A 227 -34.72 -36.38 -14.71
N ARG A 228 -34.86 -35.45 -15.66
CA ARG A 228 -35.24 -35.70 -17.05
C ARG A 228 -34.32 -34.94 -17.99
N GLU A 229 -33.93 -35.60 -19.08
CA GLU A 229 -33.34 -34.91 -20.23
C GLU A 229 -34.48 -34.24 -21.01
N PHE A 230 -34.55 -32.91 -20.94
CA PHE A 230 -35.46 -32.14 -21.77
C PHE A 230 -34.85 -31.97 -23.17
N VAL A 231 -35.18 -32.89 -24.08
CA VAL A 231 -34.85 -32.72 -25.50
C VAL A 231 -35.70 -31.57 -26.05
N VAL A 232 -35.09 -30.41 -26.18
CA VAL A 232 -35.68 -29.28 -26.92
C VAL A 232 -35.52 -29.60 -28.40
N ASN A 233 -36.56 -30.15 -29.03
CA ASN A 233 -36.68 -30.15 -30.48
C ASN A 233 -36.83 -28.69 -30.92
N GLU A 234 -35.89 -28.17 -31.71
CA GLU A 234 -35.90 -26.80 -32.24
C GLU A 234 -36.93 -26.59 -33.37
N GLU A 235 -37.93 -27.45 -33.48
CA GLU A 235 -39.00 -27.39 -34.49
C GLU A 235 -40.31 -26.89 -33.86
N ASP A 236 -40.35 -25.67 -33.31
CA ASP A 236 -41.61 -24.89 -33.28
C ASP A 236 -41.46 -23.40 -32.98
N ASP A 237 -40.35 -22.77 -33.42
CA ASP A 237 -40.20 -21.32 -33.36
C ASP A 237 -40.08 -20.75 -34.78
N GLY A 238 -41.21 -20.54 -35.46
CA GLY A 238 -41.22 -19.66 -36.63
C GLY A 238 -42.29 -19.90 -37.69
N ALA A 239 -43.56 -19.67 -37.38
CA ALA A 239 -44.57 -19.35 -38.41
C ALA A 239 -45.72 -18.53 -37.82
N ASP A 240 -45.43 -17.28 -37.42
CA ASP A 240 -46.41 -16.19 -37.41
C ASP A 240 -45.63 -14.86 -37.47
N ALA A 241 -44.96 -14.66 -38.60
CA ALA A 241 -44.50 -13.33 -39.01
C ALA A 241 -45.59 -12.75 -39.92
N ASP A 242 -46.50 -12.01 -39.30
CA ASP A 242 -47.49 -11.16 -39.96
C ASP A 242 -46.74 -10.16 -40.87
N ALA A 243 -46.84 -10.38 -42.18
CA ALA A 243 -46.27 -9.51 -43.19
C ALA A 243 -47.30 -8.41 -43.51
N PRO A 244 -46.96 -7.11 -43.41
CA PRO A 244 -47.87 -6.06 -43.84
C PRO A 244 -47.96 -6.06 -45.37
N GLY A 245 -49.19 -6.15 -45.89
CA GLY A 245 -49.47 -6.13 -47.32
C GLY A 245 -49.10 -4.81 -47.97
N GLU A 246 -48.20 -4.86 -48.96
CA GLU A 246 -48.10 -3.88 -50.02
C GLU A 246 -49.12 -4.24 -51.10
N GLU A 247 -50.20 -3.47 -51.21
CA GLU A 247 -51.03 -3.39 -52.43
C GLU A 247 -50.75 -2.06 -53.12
N ASP A 248 -49.97 -2.13 -54.20
CA ASP A 248 -49.98 -1.18 -55.31
C ASP A 248 -50.44 -1.94 -56.56
N ALA A 249 -51.69 -1.72 -56.98
CA ALA A 249 -52.19 -1.81 -58.37
C ALA A 249 -53.65 -1.36 -58.48
#